data_AF-A0A1Y2MGR7-F1
#
_entry.id   AF-A0A1Y2MGR7-F1
#
_cell.length_a   1.000
_cell.length_b   1.000
_cell.length_c   1.000
_cell.angle_alpha   90.00
_cell.angle_beta   90.00
_cell.angle_gamma   90.00
#
_symmetry.space_group_name_H-M   'P 1'
#
loop_
_entity.id
_entity.type
_entity.pdbx_description
1 polymer ?
#
loop_
_entity_poly.entity_id
_entity_poly.type
_entity_poly.pdbx_seq_one_letter_code
_entity_poly.pdbx_strand_id
1 'polypeptide(L)'
;MGAAAGPQARAGGRSAGGPGASDPAAAPAAAAGRPGLVLCAISGRATEQARVPDTVDGLWSPAFPSPELVDAAVALLPAVREEAGRLAEGPRWELTVGPGMFAVATHDWARVERTAERQTEARRKDVDLAVAHHLATGEWSDPPPRAPITGWSRKSRARMVRRLCELNYTPLYAAGRLPAMVTLTYPGDWENVVPTGPVLKAHMKALRKRYLRAWGEDWACVWKLEFQRRGAPHVHMLCTPPHGQTSTGERFHVWLSRVWAEVVDHPDPEQRRRHQLAGTALDYREGLRATDPRRVAAYFCKHGMLAAKEYQHQVPEAWQEPGRGPGRFWGVWNLERATRTLAVTPATGVQAGRIARRWARAQGRAQQTWKMRVEQSTGRVRYRRSRSRVKLMTNGGRGWIAVNDGPAFAAGLARYLDQLDHSSTGTRLSPVSPSARSPESASGGRVQVEHRMR
;
A
#
# COMPACT_ATOMS: atom_id res chain seq x y z
N MET A 1 31.06 -14.15 -65.87
CA MET A 1 30.69 -13.64 -67.20
C MET A 1 29.47 -14.44 -67.65
N GLY A 2 28.41 -13.88 -68.24
CA GLY A 2 28.08 -12.47 -68.50
C GLY A 2 26.57 -12.23 -68.29
N ALA A 3 26.13 -10.98 -68.43
CA ALA A 3 24.74 -10.59 -68.19
C ALA A 3 23.81 -10.86 -69.39
N ALA A 4 22.52 -10.99 -69.12
CA ALA A 4 21.44 -10.75 -70.07
C ALA A 4 20.30 -10.03 -69.35
N ALA A 5 19.69 -9.02 -69.99
CA ALA A 5 18.76 -8.09 -69.34
C ALA A 5 17.45 -7.93 -70.13
N GLY A 6 16.36 -7.69 -69.38
CA GLY A 6 15.12 -7.07 -69.88
C GLY A 6 14.05 -8.02 -70.44
N PRO A 7 12.81 -7.52 -70.63
CA PRO A 7 12.44 -6.10 -70.61
C PRO A 7 11.37 -5.66 -69.57
N GLN A 8 11.32 -4.34 -69.42
CA GLN A 8 10.22 -3.51 -68.90
C GLN A 8 9.01 -3.57 -69.87
N ALA A 9 7.78 -3.11 -69.61
CA ALA A 9 7.01 -2.67 -68.43
C ALA A 9 5.54 -2.48 -68.89
N ARG A 10 4.58 -2.35 -67.96
CA ARG A 10 3.48 -1.35 -68.07
C ARG A 10 2.82 -1.09 -66.73
N ALA A 11 2.39 0.15 -66.52
CA ALA A 11 1.87 0.66 -65.24
C ALA A 11 0.41 1.09 -65.36
N GLY A 12 -0.28 1.24 -64.22
CA GLY A 12 -1.52 2.02 -64.11
C GLY A 12 -2.59 1.39 -63.22
N GLY A 13 -2.78 1.95 -62.01
CA GLY A 13 -3.88 1.54 -61.12
C GLY A 13 -3.67 1.96 -59.66
N ARG A 14 -4.08 3.18 -59.30
CA ARG A 14 -4.09 3.70 -57.90
C ARG A 14 -5.15 2.92 -57.08
N SER A 15 -5.09 2.77 -55.75
CA SER A 15 -5.07 3.88 -54.78
C SER A 15 -4.90 3.42 -53.31
N ALA A 16 -4.30 4.31 -52.49
CA ALA A 16 -4.37 4.47 -51.02
C ALA A 16 -4.17 3.24 -50.08
N GLY A 17 -3.30 3.26 -49.06
CA GLY A 17 -2.47 4.33 -48.51
C GLY A 17 -2.78 4.65 -47.04
N GLY A 18 -2.44 3.74 -46.12
CA GLY A 18 -2.44 3.98 -44.67
C GLY A 18 -1.01 4.02 -44.14
N PRO A 19 -0.60 5.01 -43.32
CA PRO A 19 0.79 5.16 -42.92
C PRO A 19 1.23 4.08 -41.92
N GLY A 20 2.36 3.43 -42.21
CA GLY A 20 2.97 2.45 -41.33
C GLY A 20 3.47 3.05 -40.01
N ALA A 21 3.43 2.26 -38.94
CA ALA A 21 3.96 2.66 -37.64
C ALA A 21 5.48 2.87 -37.72
N SER A 22 5.94 4.08 -37.39
CA SER A 22 7.36 4.39 -37.28
C SER A 22 7.99 3.81 -36.00
N ASP A 23 9.23 3.36 -36.15
CA ASP A 23 10.04 2.72 -35.11
C ASP A 23 10.41 3.73 -33.99
N PRO A 24 10.13 3.46 -32.70
CA PRO A 24 10.42 4.39 -31.61
C PRO A 24 11.91 4.46 -31.19
N ALA A 25 12.84 3.93 -32.00
CA ALA A 25 14.27 3.82 -31.69
C ALA A 25 15.19 4.86 -32.38
N ALA A 26 14.66 5.83 -33.13
CA ALA A 26 15.45 6.88 -33.77
C ALA A 26 15.58 8.14 -32.89
N ALA A 27 16.75 8.37 -32.31
CA ALA A 27 17.08 9.62 -31.62
C ALA A 27 17.57 10.69 -32.61
N PRO A 28 17.06 11.94 -32.58
CA PRO A 28 17.69 13.06 -33.27
C PRO A 28 18.95 13.53 -32.51
N ALA A 29 19.93 14.04 -33.26
CA ALA A 29 21.25 14.40 -32.76
C ALA A 29 21.23 15.57 -31.76
N ALA A 30 22.29 15.66 -30.94
CA ALA A 30 22.44 16.68 -29.91
C ALA A 30 22.66 18.08 -30.50
N ALA A 31 21.89 19.06 -30.01
CA ALA A 31 22.20 20.48 -30.11
C ALA A 31 22.66 20.99 -28.73
N ALA A 32 23.77 21.73 -28.71
CA ALA A 32 24.39 22.17 -27.46
C ALA A 32 23.72 23.41 -26.85
N GLY A 33 23.68 23.48 -25.51
CA GLY A 33 23.55 24.75 -24.77
C GLY A 33 22.37 24.88 -23.80
N ARG A 34 22.72 25.21 -22.53
CA ARG A 34 21.90 25.70 -21.40
C ARG A 34 21.18 24.64 -20.53
N PRO A 35 21.46 24.58 -19.20
CA PRO A 35 20.72 23.76 -18.25
C PRO A 35 19.38 24.42 -17.90
N GLY A 36 18.32 24.06 -18.64
CA GLY A 36 16.97 24.54 -18.42
C GLY A 36 16.23 23.83 -17.29
N LEU A 37 15.67 24.59 -16.35
CA LEU A 37 14.75 24.12 -15.32
C LEU A 37 13.53 23.42 -15.97
N VAL A 38 13.38 22.11 -15.78
CA VAL A 38 12.18 21.39 -16.26
C VAL A 38 10.99 21.75 -15.38
N LEU A 39 10.14 22.65 -15.89
CA LEU A 39 8.84 22.97 -15.31
C LEU A 39 8.02 21.69 -15.09
N CYS A 40 7.33 21.61 -13.96
CA CYS A 40 6.33 20.57 -13.74
C CYS A 40 5.26 20.66 -14.83
N ALA A 41 5.23 19.68 -15.74
CA ALA A 41 4.22 19.56 -16.77
C ALA A 41 2.87 19.12 -16.17
N ILE A 42 2.19 20.07 -15.53
CA ILE A 42 0.74 20.10 -15.40
C ILE A 42 0.28 21.29 -16.24
N SER A 43 -0.65 21.03 -17.15
CA SER A 43 -1.04 21.92 -18.24
C SER A 43 -1.41 23.33 -17.76
N GLY A 44 -0.86 24.35 -18.41
CA GLY A 44 -1.38 25.71 -18.29
C GLY A 44 -2.85 25.76 -18.70
N ARG A 45 -3.70 26.13 -17.75
CA ARG A 45 -5.01 26.74 -17.98
C ARG A 45 -5.09 27.97 -17.08
N ALA A 46 -5.83 28.98 -17.52
CA ALA A 46 -5.87 30.28 -16.87
C ALA A 46 -6.22 30.18 -15.37
N THR A 47 -5.66 31.10 -14.60
CA THR A 47 -5.91 31.24 -13.16
C THR A 47 -7.28 31.85 -12.90
N GLU A 48 -8.34 31.08 -13.09
CA GLU A 48 -9.53 31.29 -12.28
C GLU A 48 -9.21 30.87 -10.85
N GLN A 49 -9.32 31.82 -9.91
CA GLN A 49 -9.25 31.51 -8.49
C GLN A 49 -10.54 30.79 -8.09
N ALA A 50 -10.59 29.47 -8.33
CA ALA A 50 -11.69 28.63 -7.89
C ALA A 50 -11.86 28.78 -6.37
N ARG A 51 -12.95 29.43 -5.97
CA ARG A 51 -13.33 29.62 -4.57
C ARG A 51 -13.51 28.23 -3.97
N VAL A 52 -12.61 27.85 -3.05
CA VAL A 52 -12.74 26.60 -2.30
C VAL A 52 -14.04 26.69 -1.49
N PRO A 53 -14.97 25.73 -1.60
CA PRO A 53 -16.19 25.75 -0.81
C PRO A 53 -15.86 25.68 0.69
N ASP A 54 -16.54 26.51 1.48
CA ASP A 54 -16.34 26.57 2.93
C ASP A 54 -16.90 25.34 3.67
N THR A 55 -17.71 24.51 2.99
CA THR A 55 -18.28 23.25 3.49
C THR A 55 -18.06 22.08 2.52
N VAL A 56 -18.06 20.85 3.06
CA VAL A 56 -17.73 19.60 2.33
C VAL A 56 -18.95 18.87 1.77
N ASP A 57 -20.13 19.25 2.23
CA ASP A 57 -21.38 18.49 2.04
C ASP A 57 -21.73 18.34 0.55
N GLY A 58 -22.06 17.11 0.15
CA GLY A 58 -22.33 16.75 -1.24
C GLY A 58 -21.11 16.67 -2.18
N LEU A 59 -19.97 17.30 -1.84
CA LEU A 59 -18.77 17.30 -2.69
C LEU A 59 -17.88 16.05 -2.47
N TRP A 60 -17.86 15.50 -1.25
CA TRP A 60 -17.04 14.35 -0.89
C TRP A 60 -17.71 13.52 0.21
N SER A 61 -18.03 12.26 -0.10
CA SER A 61 -18.63 11.30 0.85
C SER A 61 -17.63 10.19 1.18
N PRO A 62 -16.67 10.41 2.11
CA PRO A 62 -15.70 9.40 2.49
C PRO A 62 -16.31 8.34 3.42
N ALA A 63 -15.80 7.11 3.32
CA ALA A 63 -16.03 6.03 4.25
C ALA A 63 -14.72 5.72 4.98
N PHE A 64 -14.45 6.44 6.07
CA PHE A 64 -13.35 6.18 7.00
C PHE A 64 -13.92 5.73 8.34
N PRO A 65 -14.01 4.41 8.61
CA PRO A 65 -14.56 3.92 9.86
C PRO A 65 -13.73 4.42 11.06
N SER A 66 -14.41 4.94 12.08
CA SER A 66 -13.80 5.45 13.30
C SER A 66 -13.31 4.30 14.21
N PRO A 67 -12.49 4.58 15.24
CA PRO A 67 -12.10 3.58 16.22
C PRO A 67 -13.30 2.90 16.91
N GLU A 68 -14.35 3.67 17.21
CA GLU A 68 -15.55 3.21 17.90
C GLU A 68 -16.36 2.24 17.02
N LEU A 69 -16.41 2.46 15.70
CA LEU A 69 -16.98 1.51 14.75
C LEU A 69 -16.15 0.23 14.64
N VAL A 70 -14.82 0.31 14.78
CA VAL A 70 -13.96 -0.88 14.88
C VAL A 70 -14.26 -1.64 16.16
N ASP A 71 -14.38 -0.97 17.30
CA ASP A 71 -14.73 -1.59 18.58
C ASP A 71 -16.10 -2.26 18.54
N ALA A 72 -17.13 -1.57 18.04
CA ALA A 72 -18.47 -2.11 17.91
C ALA A 72 -18.52 -3.35 17.00
N ALA A 73 -17.85 -3.32 15.84
CA ALA A 73 -17.83 -4.46 14.93
C ALA A 73 -16.97 -5.64 15.43
N VAL A 74 -15.99 -5.38 16.30
CA VAL A 74 -15.17 -6.39 16.98
C VAL A 74 -15.96 -7.08 18.08
N ALA A 75 -16.79 -6.34 18.82
CA ALA A 75 -17.68 -6.90 19.85
C ALA A 75 -18.73 -7.88 19.29
N LEU A 76 -19.05 -7.82 18.00
CA LEU A 76 -19.91 -8.78 17.31
C LEU A 76 -19.23 -10.12 17.00
N LEU A 77 -17.90 -10.18 17.00
CA LEU A 77 -17.17 -11.41 16.65
C LEU A 77 -17.08 -12.35 17.86
N PRO A 78 -17.25 -13.67 17.67
CA PRO A 78 -17.10 -14.64 18.76
C PRO A 78 -15.66 -14.63 19.29
N ALA A 79 -15.50 -14.33 20.58
CA ALA A 79 -14.22 -14.20 21.26
C ALA A 79 -14.05 -15.25 22.36
N VAL A 80 -12.83 -15.77 22.50
CA VAL A 80 -12.45 -16.61 23.65
C VAL A 80 -11.94 -15.70 24.76
N ARG A 81 -12.55 -15.80 25.94
CA ARG A 81 -12.00 -15.26 27.18
C ARG A 81 -11.20 -16.37 27.86
N GLU A 82 -9.88 -16.20 27.97
CA GLU A 82 -9.06 -17.07 28.82
C GLU A 82 -9.20 -16.62 30.28
N GLU A 83 -9.25 -17.58 31.20
CA GLU A 83 -9.16 -17.31 32.64
C GLU A 83 -7.76 -16.78 32.98
N ALA A 84 -7.68 -15.74 33.82
CA ALA A 84 -6.40 -15.18 34.24
C ALA A 84 -5.53 -16.26 34.92
N GLY A 85 -4.27 -16.39 34.48
CA GLY A 85 -3.34 -17.41 34.97
C GLY A 85 -3.34 -18.73 34.18
N ARG A 86 -4.31 -18.97 33.29
CA ARG A 86 -4.35 -20.19 32.46
C ARG A 86 -3.65 -19.98 31.12
N LEU A 87 -2.31 -20.10 31.10
CA LEU A 87 -1.51 -20.10 29.88
C LEU A 87 -1.78 -21.38 29.07
N ALA A 88 -2.82 -21.36 28.22
CA ALA A 88 -3.03 -22.40 27.23
C ALA A 88 -1.84 -22.47 26.26
N GLU A 89 -1.19 -23.64 26.20
CA GLU A 89 -0.01 -23.90 25.38
C GLU A 89 -0.39 -24.09 23.90
N GLY A 90 0.45 -23.59 22.99
CA GLY A 90 0.30 -23.76 21.55
C GLY A 90 -0.27 -22.54 20.78
N PRO A 91 -0.63 -22.71 19.48
CA PRO A 91 -0.97 -21.60 18.61
C PRO A 91 -2.36 -21.01 18.87
N ARG A 92 -2.40 -19.82 19.45
CA ARG A 92 -3.62 -19.03 19.69
C ARG A 92 -4.10 -18.40 18.39
N TRP A 93 -5.37 -18.59 18.04
CA TRP A 93 -5.94 -17.99 16.84
C TRP A 93 -6.41 -16.57 17.13
N GLU A 94 -6.03 -15.65 16.25
CA GLU A 94 -6.32 -14.22 16.40
C GLU A 94 -7.04 -13.70 15.16
N LEU A 95 -8.09 -12.92 15.37
CA LEU A 95 -8.69 -12.07 14.34
C LEU A 95 -8.33 -10.61 14.63
N THR A 96 -7.85 -9.88 13.63
CA THR A 96 -7.62 -8.44 13.74
C THR A 96 -8.53 -7.69 12.79
N VAL A 97 -9.19 -6.64 13.29
CA VAL A 97 -10.00 -5.68 12.52
C VAL A 97 -9.34 -4.30 12.63
N GLY A 98 -9.40 -3.52 11.55
CA GLY A 98 -9.04 -2.09 11.53
C GLY A 98 -9.71 -1.41 10.34
N PRO A 99 -9.69 -0.07 10.22
CA PRO A 99 -10.64 0.67 9.37
C PRO A 99 -10.70 0.22 7.91
N GLY A 100 -9.59 -0.21 7.30
CA GLY A 100 -9.55 -0.80 5.95
C GLY A 100 -8.94 -2.20 5.89
N MET A 101 -8.91 -2.96 6.99
CA MET A 101 -8.29 -4.28 7.00
C MET A 101 -9.03 -5.33 7.85
N PHE A 102 -8.90 -6.57 7.40
CA PHE A 102 -9.19 -7.77 8.19
C PHE A 102 -8.01 -8.74 8.12
N ALA A 103 -7.64 -9.36 9.25
CA ALA A 103 -6.54 -10.31 9.32
C ALA A 103 -6.87 -11.53 10.18
N VAL A 104 -6.21 -12.65 9.86
CA VAL A 104 -6.26 -13.91 10.59
C VAL A 104 -4.84 -14.36 10.85
N ALA A 105 -4.49 -14.54 12.11
CA ALA A 105 -3.17 -14.97 12.55
C ALA A 105 -3.26 -16.19 13.49
N THR A 106 -2.11 -16.82 13.70
CA THR A 106 -1.90 -17.76 14.80
C THR A 106 -0.65 -17.32 15.53
N HIS A 107 -0.80 -16.94 16.80
CA HIS A 107 0.28 -16.55 17.69
C HIS A 107 0.76 -17.77 18.48
N ASP A 108 2.02 -18.14 18.30
CA ASP A 108 2.68 -19.24 19.00
C ASP A 108 3.76 -18.62 19.88
N TRP A 109 3.44 -18.44 21.17
CA TRP A 109 4.31 -17.74 22.12
C TRP A 109 5.64 -18.46 22.29
N ALA A 110 5.63 -19.78 22.40
CA ALA A 110 6.85 -20.59 22.50
C ALA A 110 7.74 -20.46 21.24
N ARG A 111 7.14 -20.27 20.04
CA ARG A 111 7.91 -19.95 18.83
C ARG A 111 8.47 -18.52 18.84
N VAL A 112 7.77 -17.56 19.42
CA VAL A 112 8.27 -16.18 19.58
C VAL A 112 9.46 -16.17 20.54
N GLU A 113 9.34 -16.84 21.68
CA GLU A 113 10.40 -17.03 22.67
C GLU A 113 11.64 -17.70 22.05
N ARG A 114 11.49 -18.88 21.42
CA ARG A 114 12.58 -19.53 20.65
C ARG A 114 13.17 -18.67 19.54
N THR A 115 12.50 -17.60 19.11
CA THR A 115 13.04 -16.65 18.13
C THR A 115 13.79 -15.49 18.81
N ALA A 116 13.34 -15.07 19.99
CA ALA A 116 14.05 -14.11 20.84
C ALA A 116 15.35 -14.72 21.42
N GLU A 117 15.30 -15.96 21.91
CA GLU A 117 16.47 -16.72 22.37
C GLU A 117 17.56 -16.76 21.30
N ARG A 118 17.23 -17.21 20.08
CA ARG A 118 18.18 -17.26 18.96
C ARG A 118 18.72 -15.89 18.54
N GLN A 119 17.95 -14.81 18.74
CA GLN A 119 18.44 -13.44 18.51
C GLN A 119 19.42 -13.00 19.60
N THR A 120 19.14 -13.35 20.86
CA THR A 120 20.04 -13.11 22.00
C THR A 120 21.34 -13.92 21.86
N GLU A 121 21.25 -15.19 21.47
CA GLU A 121 22.39 -16.07 21.23
C GLU A 121 23.25 -15.61 20.04
N ALA A 122 22.62 -15.17 18.94
CA ALA A 122 23.33 -14.56 17.82
C ALA A 122 24.04 -13.26 18.24
N ARG A 123 23.35 -12.35 18.94
CA ARG A 123 23.94 -11.12 19.46
C ARG A 123 25.09 -11.40 20.43
N ARG A 124 24.98 -12.44 21.25
CA ARG A 124 26.07 -12.88 22.14
C ARG A 124 27.29 -13.29 21.33
N LYS A 125 27.11 -14.12 20.28
CA LYS A 125 28.21 -14.50 19.36
C LYS A 125 28.84 -13.29 18.66
N ASP A 126 28.04 -12.31 18.22
CA ASP A 126 28.55 -11.06 17.64
C ASP A 126 29.40 -10.26 18.65
N VAL A 127 28.99 -10.20 19.93
CA VAL A 127 29.73 -9.55 21.01
C VAL A 127 31.00 -10.32 21.38
N ASP A 128 30.92 -11.65 21.53
CA ASP A 128 32.06 -12.50 21.86
C ASP A 128 33.15 -12.40 20.76
N LEU A 129 32.74 -12.31 19.48
CA LEU A 129 33.65 -12.05 18.35
C LEU A 129 34.29 -10.66 18.41
N ALA A 130 33.53 -9.61 18.75
CA ALA A 130 34.06 -8.25 18.89
C ALA A 130 35.04 -8.11 20.07
N VAL A 131 34.78 -8.81 21.18
CA VAL A 131 35.69 -8.90 22.34
C VAL A 131 36.95 -9.66 21.96
N ALA A 132 36.84 -10.80 21.26
CA ALA A 132 38.00 -11.56 20.80
C ALA A 132 38.88 -10.76 19.83
N HIS A 133 38.27 -9.97 18.93
CA HIS A 133 38.99 -9.02 18.08
C HIS A 133 39.76 -7.99 18.93
N HIS A 134 39.08 -7.33 19.87
CA HIS A 134 39.70 -6.32 20.74
C HIS A 134 40.85 -6.88 21.58
N LEU A 135 40.73 -8.10 22.11
CA LEU A 135 41.83 -8.78 22.82
C LEU A 135 43.03 -9.12 21.92
N ALA A 136 42.80 -9.35 20.62
CA ALA A 136 43.85 -9.70 19.66
C ALA A 136 44.57 -8.47 19.05
N THR A 137 43.87 -7.34 18.88
CA THR A 137 44.38 -6.16 18.15
C THR A 137 44.50 -4.90 19.00
N GLY A 138 43.87 -4.87 20.19
CA GLY A 138 43.67 -3.64 20.97
C GLY A 138 42.50 -2.77 20.48
N GLU A 139 41.86 -3.10 19.37
CA GLU A 139 40.83 -2.28 18.72
C GLU A 139 39.45 -2.93 18.73
N TRP A 140 38.42 -2.17 19.05
CA TRP A 140 37.03 -2.63 18.91
C TRP A 140 36.64 -2.68 17.44
N SER A 141 36.12 -3.81 16.98
CA SER A 141 35.56 -3.92 15.63
C SER A 141 34.24 -3.15 15.53
N ASP A 142 34.12 -2.26 14.55
CA ASP A 142 32.85 -1.60 14.24
C ASP A 142 31.77 -2.63 13.88
N PRO A 143 30.51 -2.46 14.35
CA PRO A 143 29.42 -3.33 13.95
C PRO A 143 29.19 -3.21 12.43
N PRO A 144 28.96 -4.32 11.71
CA PRO A 144 28.92 -4.32 10.26
C PRO A 144 27.87 -3.31 9.74
N PRO A 145 28.26 -2.39 8.84
CA PRO A 145 27.38 -1.31 8.42
C PRO A 145 26.13 -1.88 7.76
N ARG A 146 24.97 -1.28 8.07
CA ARG A 146 23.71 -1.69 7.42
C ARG A 146 23.83 -1.47 5.92
N ALA A 147 23.56 -2.53 5.16
CA ALA A 147 23.57 -2.48 3.70
C ALA A 147 22.78 -1.27 3.18
N PRO A 148 23.33 -0.53 2.19
CA PRO A 148 22.78 0.74 1.75
C PRO A 148 21.37 0.59 1.17
N ILE A 149 20.54 1.61 1.41
CA ILE A 149 19.17 1.63 0.89
C ILE A 149 19.21 2.14 -0.54
N THR A 150 19.32 1.24 -1.50
CA THR A 150 19.35 1.56 -2.94
C THR A 150 17.95 1.81 -3.53
N GLY A 151 16.88 1.41 -2.83
CA GLY A 151 15.51 1.66 -3.30
C GLY A 151 14.38 1.17 -2.38
N TRP A 152 13.14 1.50 -2.75
CA TRP A 152 11.96 1.14 -1.97
C TRP A 152 11.57 -0.33 -2.17
N SER A 153 11.99 -1.19 -1.24
CA SER A 153 11.77 -2.64 -1.34
C SER A 153 10.29 -3.05 -1.30
N ARG A 154 9.96 -4.17 -1.98
CA ARG A 154 8.61 -4.77 -1.95
C ARG A 154 8.09 -5.03 -0.53
N LYS A 155 8.97 -5.42 0.41
CA LYS A 155 8.65 -5.60 1.83
C LYS A 155 8.28 -4.27 2.50
N SER A 156 8.95 -3.17 2.15
CA SER A 156 8.58 -1.83 2.63
C SER A 156 7.25 -1.35 2.07
N ARG A 157 6.99 -1.57 0.77
CA ARG A 157 5.71 -1.30 0.11
C ARG A 157 4.55 -2.02 0.78
N ALA A 158 4.66 -3.34 1.00
CA ALA A 158 3.62 -4.13 1.67
C ALA A 158 3.34 -3.64 3.11
N ARG A 159 4.38 -3.22 3.85
CA ARG A 159 4.21 -2.62 5.19
C ARG A 159 3.51 -1.25 5.15
N MET A 160 3.74 -0.44 4.11
CA MET A 160 3.02 0.81 3.92
C MET A 160 1.53 0.52 3.68
N VAL A 161 1.19 -0.31 2.67
CA VAL A 161 -0.22 -0.64 2.35
C VAL A 161 -0.95 -1.15 3.59
N ARG A 162 -0.32 -2.06 4.35
CA ARG A 162 -0.90 -2.55 5.61
C ARG A 162 -1.10 -1.41 6.60
N ARG A 163 -0.08 -0.62 6.91
CA ARG A 163 -0.20 0.49 7.87
C ARG A 163 -1.32 1.45 7.49
N LEU A 164 -1.44 1.82 6.21
CA LEU A 164 -2.48 2.75 5.75
C LEU A 164 -3.90 2.19 5.90
N CYS A 165 -4.08 0.87 5.90
CA CYS A 165 -5.35 0.22 6.20
C CYS A 165 -5.62 0.07 7.72
N GLU A 166 -4.61 0.28 8.57
CA GLU A 166 -4.68 0.21 10.03
C GLU A 166 -4.93 1.58 10.69
N LEU A 167 -4.82 2.70 9.95
CA LEU A 167 -4.86 4.05 10.54
C LEU A 167 -6.27 4.51 10.93
N ASN A 168 -6.35 5.18 12.08
CA ASN A 168 -7.42 6.14 12.36
C ASN A 168 -7.24 7.35 11.43
N TYR A 169 -8.21 7.64 10.58
CA TYR A 169 -8.19 8.85 9.72
C TYR A 169 -9.00 10.00 10.30
N THR A 170 -9.74 9.83 11.41
CA THR A 170 -10.57 10.89 12.01
C THR A 170 -9.83 12.22 12.23
N PRO A 171 -8.58 12.26 12.76
CA PRO A 171 -7.85 13.52 12.89
C PRO A 171 -7.57 14.24 11.55
N LEU A 172 -7.59 13.51 10.43
CA LEU A 172 -7.40 14.08 9.10
C LEU A 172 -8.67 14.77 8.58
N TYR A 173 -9.89 14.38 8.98
CA TYR A 173 -11.12 14.99 8.46
C TYR A 173 -12.03 15.64 9.52
N ALA A 174 -11.71 15.52 10.82
CA ALA A 174 -12.50 16.08 11.92
C ALA A 174 -12.76 17.59 11.80
N ALA A 175 -11.86 18.33 11.17
CA ALA A 175 -11.99 19.78 10.97
C ALA A 175 -12.88 20.18 9.78
N GLY A 176 -13.58 19.24 9.12
CA GLY A 176 -14.47 19.54 7.99
C GLY A 176 -13.74 20.11 6.76
N ARG A 177 -12.47 19.72 6.55
CA ARG A 177 -11.62 20.25 5.47
C ARG A 177 -11.47 19.26 4.32
N LEU A 178 -11.31 19.75 3.10
CA LEU A 178 -11.11 18.91 1.91
C LEU A 178 -9.70 18.30 1.90
N PRO A 179 -9.53 17.00 1.61
CA PRO A 179 -8.22 16.39 1.48
C PRO A 179 -7.49 16.92 0.23
N ALA A 180 -6.17 17.11 0.35
CA ALA A 180 -5.30 17.45 -0.75
C ALA A 180 -4.03 16.59 -0.75
N MET A 181 -3.48 16.39 -1.95
CA MET A 181 -2.10 15.94 -2.10
C MET A 181 -1.18 17.16 -2.09
N VAL A 182 -0.59 17.45 -0.94
CA VAL A 182 0.54 18.37 -0.82
C VAL A 182 1.78 17.68 -1.39
N THR A 183 2.56 18.41 -2.18
CA THR A 183 3.78 17.91 -2.81
C THR A 183 4.91 18.88 -2.59
N LEU A 184 6.06 18.39 -2.11
CA LEU A 184 7.26 19.19 -1.82
C LEU A 184 8.43 18.72 -2.70
N THR A 185 9.12 19.64 -3.37
CA THR A 185 10.33 19.39 -4.16
C THR A 185 11.46 20.37 -3.81
N TYR A 186 12.59 20.28 -4.50
CA TYR A 186 13.81 21.05 -4.25
C TYR A 186 14.22 21.87 -5.49
N PRO A 187 15.09 22.91 -5.34
CA PRO A 187 15.64 23.72 -6.45
C PRO A 187 16.40 22.90 -7.49
N GLY A 188 16.92 23.54 -8.55
CA GLY A 188 17.64 22.88 -9.65
C GLY A 188 18.78 21.98 -9.17
N ASP A 189 19.64 22.58 -8.36
CA ASP A 189 20.85 22.17 -7.65
C ASP A 189 20.56 21.60 -6.26
N TRP A 190 19.59 20.69 -6.20
CA TRP A 190 19.09 20.11 -4.97
C TRP A 190 20.17 19.43 -4.10
N GLU A 191 21.25 18.90 -4.71
CA GLU A 191 22.35 18.25 -3.99
C GLU A 191 23.01 19.18 -2.97
N ASN A 192 23.11 20.49 -3.27
CA ASN A 192 23.75 21.48 -2.40
C ASN A 192 22.96 21.71 -1.10
N VAL A 193 21.63 21.63 -1.17
CA VAL A 193 20.71 21.93 -0.04
C VAL A 193 20.11 20.69 0.62
N VAL A 194 20.15 19.52 -0.03
CA VAL A 194 19.74 18.26 0.58
C VAL A 194 20.67 17.10 0.19
N PRO A 195 21.96 17.18 0.59
CA PRO A 195 22.99 16.19 0.23
C PRO A 195 22.76 14.80 0.85
N THR A 196 21.81 14.65 1.79
CA THR A 196 21.49 13.36 2.42
C THR A 196 20.01 13.23 2.82
N GLY A 197 19.56 11.97 2.99
CA GLY A 197 18.27 11.62 3.55
C GLY A 197 17.99 12.17 4.96
N PRO A 198 18.96 12.16 5.91
CA PRO A 198 18.83 12.86 7.18
C PRO A 198 18.53 14.36 7.05
N VAL A 199 19.15 15.09 6.12
CA VAL A 199 18.86 16.52 5.87
C VAL A 199 17.42 16.69 5.39
N LEU A 200 16.94 15.85 4.45
CA LEU A 200 15.52 15.83 4.04
C LEU A 200 14.59 15.66 5.26
N LYS A 201 14.91 14.76 6.20
CA LYS A 201 14.07 14.55 7.39
C LYS A 201 14.14 15.73 8.37
N ALA A 202 15.28 16.42 8.46
CA ALA A 202 15.41 17.66 9.22
C ALA A 202 14.53 18.77 8.63
N HIS A 203 14.53 18.95 7.30
CA HIS A 203 13.67 19.91 6.61
C HIS A 203 12.18 19.61 6.84
N MET A 204 11.77 18.35 6.67
CA MET A 204 10.39 17.93 6.96
C MET A 204 9.99 18.21 8.44
N LYS A 205 10.90 17.97 9.39
CA LYS A 205 10.68 18.26 10.82
C LYS A 205 10.58 19.76 11.09
N ALA A 206 11.39 20.59 10.43
CA ALA A 206 11.35 22.05 10.53
C ALA A 206 10.03 22.61 9.98
N LEU A 207 9.60 22.13 8.80
CA LEU A 207 8.30 22.48 8.21
C LEU A 207 7.13 22.13 9.15
N ARG A 208 7.08 20.92 9.71
CA ARG A 208 6.04 20.53 10.69
C ARG A 208 6.04 21.41 11.94
N LYS A 209 7.21 21.75 12.49
CA LYS A 209 7.32 22.69 13.62
C LYS A 209 6.82 24.10 13.27
N ARG A 210 7.06 24.57 12.05
CA ARG A 210 6.55 25.86 11.57
C ARG A 210 5.03 25.81 11.36
N TYR A 211 4.48 24.71 10.84
CA TYR A 211 3.03 24.50 10.71
C TYR A 211 2.32 24.62 12.06
N LEU A 212 2.79 23.89 13.08
CA LEU A 212 2.21 23.91 14.43
C LEU A 212 2.15 25.33 15.01
N ARG A 213 3.17 26.16 14.78
CA ARG A 213 3.18 27.57 15.23
C ARG A 213 2.28 28.49 14.41
N ALA A 214 2.11 28.22 13.12
CA ALA A 214 1.33 29.08 12.21
C ALA A 214 -0.19 28.81 12.28
N TRP A 215 -0.58 27.59 12.66
CA TRP A 215 -1.97 27.11 12.62
C TRP A 215 -2.52 26.63 13.97
N GLY A 216 -1.69 26.50 15.01
CA GLY A 216 -2.12 26.06 16.35
C GLY A 216 -2.41 24.56 16.50
N GLU A 217 -2.25 23.77 15.42
CA GLU A 217 -2.54 22.34 15.38
C GLU A 217 -1.36 21.53 14.80
N ASP A 218 -1.21 20.27 15.21
CA ASP A 218 -0.15 19.41 14.69
C ASP A 218 -0.56 18.69 13.40
N TRP A 219 0.33 18.69 12.41
CA TRP A 219 0.03 18.29 11.04
C TRP A 219 -0.26 16.79 10.92
N ALA A 220 -1.54 16.44 10.77
CA ALA A 220 -1.99 15.10 10.42
C ALA A 220 -1.75 14.80 8.94
N CYS A 221 -0.92 13.80 8.64
CA CYS A 221 -0.68 13.39 7.26
C CYS A 221 -0.17 11.95 7.10
N VAL A 222 -0.38 11.42 5.90
CA VAL A 222 0.38 10.28 5.37
C VAL A 222 1.36 10.83 4.34
N TRP A 223 2.65 10.51 4.46
CA TRP A 223 3.67 10.96 3.50
C TRP A 223 4.44 9.81 2.85
N LYS A 224 4.86 10.04 1.61
CA LYS A 224 5.70 9.16 0.81
C LYS A 224 6.78 9.99 0.10
N LEU A 225 8.01 9.46 0.13
CA LEU A 225 9.13 9.93 -0.66
C LEU A 225 9.17 9.20 -2.01
N GLU A 226 9.32 9.99 -3.06
CA GLU A 226 9.67 9.60 -4.43
C GLU A 226 10.89 10.42 -4.88
N PHE A 227 11.51 10.07 -5.99
CA PHE A 227 12.57 10.85 -6.62
C PHE A 227 12.16 11.27 -8.03
N GLN A 228 12.48 12.51 -8.41
CA GLN A 228 12.29 13.01 -9.78
C GLN A 228 13.32 12.36 -10.72
N ARG A 229 13.14 12.48 -12.04
CA ARG A 229 14.09 11.90 -13.03
C ARG A 229 15.53 12.40 -12.86
N ARG A 230 15.68 13.64 -12.38
CA ARG A 230 16.95 14.31 -12.04
C ARG A 230 17.52 13.96 -10.66
N GLY A 231 17.02 12.91 -10.00
CA GLY A 231 17.41 12.53 -8.64
C GLY A 231 16.76 13.35 -7.52
N ALA A 232 16.33 14.59 -7.76
CA ALA A 232 15.75 15.45 -6.72
C ALA A 232 14.63 14.77 -5.89
N PRO A 233 14.70 14.79 -4.55
CA PRO A 233 13.69 14.18 -3.69
C PRO A 233 12.34 14.89 -3.78
N HIS A 234 11.28 14.10 -3.66
CA HIS A 234 9.90 14.53 -3.84
C HIS A 234 9.02 13.94 -2.73
N VAL A 235 8.41 14.77 -1.88
CA VAL A 235 7.56 14.27 -0.80
C VAL A 235 6.10 14.55 -1.14
N HIS A 236 5.34 13.48 -1.35
CA HIS A 236 3.89 13.51 -1.50
C HIS A 236 3.23 13.27 -0.15
N MET A 237 2.28 14.13 0.23
CA MET A 237 1.66 14.17 1.55
C MET A 237 0.15 14.29 1.40
N LEU A 238 -0.59 13.24 1.78
CA LEU A 238 -2.04 13.31 1.93
C LEU A 238 -2.36 13.91 3.29
N CYS A 239 -3.01 15.07 3.28
CA CYS A 239 -3.47 15.79 4.47
C CYS A 239 -4.71 16.61 4.12
N THR A 240 -5.26 17.30 5.10
CA THR A 240 -6.26 18.34 4.91
C THR A 240 -5.63 19.70 5.18
N PRO A 241 -5.38 20.51 4.14
CA PRO A 241 -4.89 21.87 4.30
C PRO A 241 -5.78 22.67 5.25
N PRO A 242 -5.22 23.49 6.16
CA PRO A 242 -5.99 24.41 6.97
C PRO A 242 -6.67 25.45 6.06
N HIS A 243 -7.93 25.75 6.39
CA HIS A 243 -8.70 26.82 5.74
C HIS A 243 -8.39 28.16 6.40
N GLY A 244 -8.75 29.28 5.75
CA GLY A 244 -8.50 30.62 6.25
C GLY A 244 -7.04 31.10 6.08
N GLN A 245 -6.55 31.85 7.07
CA GLN A 245 -5.24 32.49 7.07
C GLN A 245 -4.44 32.11 8.32
N THR A 246 -3.12 32.14 8.21
CA THR A 246 -2.21 32.03 9.36
C THR A 246 -2.35 33.21 10.32
N SER A 247 -1.69 33.12 11.48
CA SER A 247 -1.43 34.28 12.35
C SER A 247 -0.71 35.46 11.68
N THR A 248 -0.14 35.25 10.47
CA THR A 248 0.50 36.28 9.62
C THR A 248 -0.39 36.74 8.45
N GLY A 249 -1.66 36.32 8.37
CA GLY A 249 -2.59 36.71 7.30
C GLY A 249 -2.44 35.94 5.97
N GLU A 250 -1.60 34.90 5.92
CA GLU A 250 -1.29 34.17 4.68
C GLU A 250 -2.22 32.98 4.46
N ARG A 251 -2.74 32.82 3.24
CA ARG A 251 -3.41 31.58 2.82
C ARG A 251 -2.40 30.43 2.78
N PHE A 252 -2.86 29.21 3.11
CA PHE A 252 -1.97 28.04 3.25
C PHE A 252 -1.00 27.80 2.08
N HIS A 253 -1.40 27.96 0.83
CA HIS A 253 -0.49 27.76 -0.31
C HIS A 253 0.64 28.80 -0.39
N VAL A 254 0.39 30.06 -0.01
CA VAL A 254 1.39 31.13 0.02
C VAL A 254 2.38 30.85 1.15
N TRP A 255 1.84 30.58 2.34
CA TRP A 255 2.62 30.22 3.52
C TRP A 255 3.51 28.99 3.25
N LEU A 256 2.95 27.94 2.64
CA LEU A 256 3.68 26.70 2.36
C LEU A 256 4.81 26.91 1.37
N SER A 257 4.55 27.64 0.28
CA SER A 257 5.55 28.01 -0.74
C SER A 257 6.73 28.78 -0.11
N ARG A 258 6.43 29.86 0.62
CA ARG A 258 7.42 30.69 1.30
C ARG A 258 8.21 29.91 2.35
N VAL A 259 7.50 29.25 3.27
CA VAL A 259 8.13 28.52 4.38
C VAL A 259 8.94 27.32 3.90
N TRP A 260 8.55 26.66 2.82
CA TRP A 260 9.36 25.58 2.26
C TRP A 260 10.66 26.10 1.64
N ALA A 261 10.62 27.23 0.92
CA ALA A 261 11.82 27.89 0.42
C ALA A 261 12.74 28.37 1.56
N GLU A 262 12.20 28.90 2.66
CA GLU A 262 12.96 29.27 3.87
C GLU A 262 13.47 28.09 4.70
N VAL A 263 12.93 26.88 4.52
CA VAL A 263 13.40 25.66 5.18
C VAL A 263 14.50 24.97 4.36
N VAL A 264 14.44 25.10 3.04
CA VAL A 264 15.49 24.62 2.13
C VAL A 264 16.65 25.61 2.02
N ASP A 265 16.37 26.91 2.18
CA ASP A 265 17.34 28.01 2.35
C ASP A 265 18.49 28.01 1.34
N HIS A 266 18.15 27.98 0.05
CA HIS A 266 19.16 27.92 -1.01
C HIS A 266 20.04 29.18 -1.02
N PRO A 267 21.39 29.05 -1.06
CA PRO A 267 22.30 30.19 -0.96
C PRO A 267 22.28 31.13 -2.18
N ASP A 268 22.04 30.60 -3.39
CA ASP A 268 21.72 31.44 -4.56
C ASP A 268 20.27 31.99 -4.45
N PRO A 269 20.08 33.32 -4.40
CA PRO A 269 18.76 33.95 -4.32
C PRO A 269 17.84 33.65 -5.51
N GLU A 270 18.36 33.45 -6.72
CA GLU A 270 17.55 33.18 -7.91
C GLU A 270 17.02 31.73 -7.90
N GLN A 271 17.84 30.77 -7.47
CA GLN A 271 17.38 29.39 -7.20
C GLN A 271 16.35 29.36 -6.08
N ARG A 272 16.57 30.13 -4.99
CA ARG A 272 15.59 30.30 -3.90
C ARG A 272 14.26 30.88 -4.41
N ARG A 273 14.30 31.92 -5.24
CA ARG A 273 13.10 32.54 -5.85
C ARG A 273 12.34 31.56 -6.74
N ARG A 274 13.04 30.81 -7.60
CA ARG A 274 12.44 29.75 -8.43
C ARG A 274 11.83 28.64 -7.58
N HIS A 275 12.51 28.24 -6.52
CA HIS A 275 12.04 27.22 -5.59
C HIS A 275 10.83 27.68 -4.79
N GLN A 276 10.73 28.95 -4.40
CA GLN A 276 9.50 29.48 -3.80
C GLN A 276 8.31 29.36 -4.78
N LEU A 277 8.51 29.72 -6.05
CA LEU A 277 7.44 29.69 -7.06
C LEU A 277 7.00 28.27 -7.49
N ALA A 278 7.91 27.28 -7.49
CA ALA A 278 7.65 25.95 -8.06
C ALA A 278 7.97 24.76 -7.12
N GLY A 279 8.44 25.02 -5.91
CA GLY A 279 8.90 24.02 -4.94
C GLY A 279 7.79 23.27 -4.21
N THR A 280 6.54 23.72 -4.35
CA THR A 280 5.37 23.17 -3.67
C THR A 280 4.17 23.09 -4.61
N ALA A 281 3.38 22.02 -4.53
CA ALA A 281 2.11 21.91 -5.24
C ALA A 281 1.00 21.38 -4.31
N LEU A 282 -0.25 21.74 -4.62
CA LEU A 282 -1.43 21.43 -3.83
C LEU A 282 -2.55 20.90 -4.74
N ASP A 283 -2.82 19.59 -4.70
CA ASP A 283 -3.79 18.94 -5.59
C ASP A 283 -4.96 18.35 -4.79
N TYR A 284 -6.06 19.13 -4.70
CA TYR A 284 -7.33 18.68 -4.12
C TYR A 284 -8.00 17.59 -4.95
N ARG A 285 -7.83 17.57 -6.29
CA ARG A 285 -8.48 16.58 -7.17
C ARG A 285 -7.93 15.18 -6.94
N GLU A 286 -6.62 15.05 -6.70
CA GLU A 286 -6.00 13.79 -6.28
C GLU A 286 -6.30 13.47 -4.82
N GLY A 287 -6.38 14.47 -3.94
CA GLY A 287 -6.81 14.31 -2.54
C GLY A 287 -8.22 13.71 -2.41
N LEU A 288 -9.20 14.23 -3.16
CA LEU A 288 -10.60 13.78 -3.13
C LEU A 288 -10.81 12.33 -3.56
N ARG A 289 -9.83 11.70 -4.24
CA ARG A 289 -9.88 10.26 -4.56
C ARG A 289 -9.67 9.35 -3.35
N ALA A 290 -9.19 9.90 -2.23
CA ALA A 290 -9.00 9.20 -0.97
C ALA A 290 -10.31 9.02 -0.21
N THR A 291 -11.26 8.24 -0.73
CA THR A 291 -12.57 8.05 -0.08
C THR A 291 -12.65 6.87 0.90
N ASP A 292 -11.59 6.06 1.04
CA ASP A 292 -11.47 5.00 2.07
C ASP A 292 -9.98 4.62 2.31
N PRO A 293 -9.63 3.92 3.42
CA PRO A 293 -8.24 3.58 3.73
C PRO A 293 -7.54 2.72 2.66
N ARG A 294 -8.27 1.83 1.98
CA ARG A 294 -7.73 0.99 0.90
C ARG A 294 -7.50 1.82 -0.37
N ARG A 295 -8.31 2.83 -0.66
CA ARG A 295 -8.08 3.80 -1.75
C ARG A 295 -6.86 4.68 -1.44
N VAL A 296 -6.68 5.14 -0.20
CA VAL A 296 -5.42 5.82 0.24
C VAL A 296 -4.22 4.91 0.01
N ALA A 297 -4.29 3.65 0.46
CA ALA A 297 -3.21 2.68 0.27
C ALA A 297 -2.93 2.38 -1.22
N ALA A 298 -3.97 2.29 -2.05
CA ALA A 298 -3.86 2.08 -3.49
C ALA A 298 -3.25 3.29 -4.20
N TYR A 299 -3.57 4.52 -3.79
CA TYR A 299 -3.00 5.76 -4.33
C TYR A 299 -1.47 5.76 -4.23
N PHE A 300 -0.93 5.67 -3.00
CA PHE A 300 0.52 5.71 -2.77
C PHE A 300 1.28 4.52 -3.41
N CYS A 301 0.58 3.41 -3.68
CA CYS A 301 1.13 2.28 -4.43
C CYS A 301 1.03 2.41 -5.96
N LYS A 302 0.04 3.13 -6.52
CA LYS A 302 -0.17 3.29 -7.97
C LYS A 302 1.08 3.84 -8.66
N HIS A 303 1.76 4.76 -8.00
CA HIS A 303 3.02 5.36 -8.48
C HIS A 303 4.14 4.32 -8.66
N GLY A 304 4.14 3.23 -7.88
CA GLY A 304 5.15 2.15 -7.93
C GLY A 304 4.70 0.83 -8.55
N MET A 305 3.62 0.82 -9.35
CA MET A 305 3.21 -0.36 -10.11
C MET A 305 3.34 -0.18 -11.63
N LEU A 306 3.60 1.04 -12.11
CA LEU A 306 3.89 1.32 -13.51
C LEU A 306 5.41 1.26 -13.73
N ALA A 307 5.89 0.35 -14.59
CA ALA A 307 7.32 0.17 -14.83
C ALA A 307 8.02 1.48 -15.26
N ALA A 308 7.34 2.32 -16.06
CA ALA A 308 7.81 3.64 -16.49
C ALA A 308 8.00 4.67 -15.35
N LYS A 309 7.56 4.35 -14.12
CA LYS A 309 7.69 5.18 -12.92
C LYS A 309 8.51 4.50 -11.81
N GLU A 310 9.06 3.30 -12.02
CA GLU A 310 9.81 2.61 -10.96
C GLU A 310 11.14 3.31 -10.60
N TYR A 311 11.66 4.16 -11.50
CA TYR A 311 12.79 5.06 -11.21
C TYR A 311 12.51 5.97 -9.99
N GLN A 312 11.24 6.35 -9.75
CA GLN A 312 10.85 7.20 -8.62
C GLN A 312 11.10 6.57 -7.25
N HIS A 313 11.47 5.28 -7.22
CA HIS A 313 11.72 4.50 -6.02
C HIS A 313 13.17 4.03 -5.89
N GLN A 314 14.04 4.42 -6.82
CA GLN A 314 15.48 4.18 -6.75
C GLN A 314 16.13 5.38 -6.05
N VAL A 315 17.11 5.13 -5.18
CA VAL A 315 17.81 6.18 -4.44
C VAL A 315 18.91 6.77 -5.34
N PRO A 316 19.03 8.11 -5.46
CA PRO A 316 20.13 8.74 -6.19
C PRO A 316 21.49 8.31 -5.63
N GLU A 317 22.50 8.18 -6.48
CA GLU A 317 23.84 7.71 -6.11
C GLU A 317 24.44 8.46 -4.92
N ALA A 318 24.30 9.79 -4.88
CA ALA A 318 24.73 10.65 -3.78
C ALA A 318 24.14 10.30 -2.39
N TRP A 319 23.06 9.50 -2.35
CA TRP A 319 22.42 9.02 -1.11
C TRP A 319 22.60 7.51 -0.90
N GLN A 320 23.37 6.80 -1.74
CA GLN A 320 23.58 5.36 -1.59
C GLN A 320 24.72 5.00 -0.62
N GLU A 321 25.54 5.96 -0.18
CA GLU A 321 26.56 5.70 0.84
C GLU A 321 25.94 5.33 2.21
N PRO A 322 26.61 4.50 3.03
CA PRO A 322 26.19 4.19 4.40
C PRO A 322 25.86 5.47 5.20
N GLY A 323 24.74 5.48 5.89
CA GLY A 323 24.26 6.63 6.68
C GLY A 323 23.61 7.77 5.88
N ARG A 324 23.90 7.94 4.57
CA ARG A 324 23.37 9.06 3.76
C ARG A 324 21.98 8.81 3.16
N GLY A 325 21.55 7.54 3.10
CA GLY A 325 20.28 7.14 2.49
C GLY A 325 19.00 7.70 3.13
N PRO A 326 17.85 7.59 2.43
CA PRO A 326 16.57 8.22 2.82
C PRO A 326 15.94 7.66 4.11
N GLY A 327 16.49 6.56 4.65
CA GLY A 327 15.90 5.80 5.74
C GLY A 327 14.51 5.27 5.35
N ARG A 328 13.46 5.90 5.88
CA ARG A 328 12.08 5.55 5.52
C ARG A 328 11.59 6.34 4.30
N PHE A 329 11.18 5.59 3.28
CA PHE A 329 10.46 6.06 2.09
C PHE A 329 9.02 6.53 2.35
N TRP A 330 8.46 6.28 3.53
CA TRP A 330 7.09 6.66 3.87
C TRP A 330 6.95 6.77 5.37
N GLY A 331 5.94 7.51 5.81
CA GLY A 331 5.60 7.66 7.21
C GLY A 331 4.24 8.30 7.41
N VAL A 332 3.94 8.56 8.67
CA VAL A 332 2.66 9.03 9.16
C VAL A 332 2.93 10.05 10.25
N TRP A 333 2.22 11.16 10.25
CA TRP A 333 2.25 12.20 11.28
C TRP A 333 0.85 12.39 11.84
N ASN A 334 0.75 12.59 13.16
CA ASN A 334 -0.49 12.82 13.91
C ASN A 334 -1.69 11.93 13.51
N LEU A 335 -1.44 10.65 13.19
CA LEU A 335 -2.44 9.62 12.95
C LEU A 335 -1.97 8.30 13.56
N GLU A 336 -2.87 7.65 14.30
CA GLU A 336 -2.58 6.44 15.06
C GLU A 336 -3.19 5.19 14.42
N ARG A 337 -2.98 4.02 15.03
CA ARG A 337 -3.61 2.76 14.59
C ARG A 337 -4.93 2.55 15.32
N ALA A 338 -6.01 2.33 14.58
CA ALA A 338 -7.31 1.92 15.11
C ALA A 338 -7.56 0.42 14.88
N THR A 339 -6.58 -0.43 15.22
CA THR A 339 -6.73 -1.88 15.13
C THR A 339 -7.13 -2.48 16.46
N ARG A 340 -8.00 -3.49 16.44
CA ARG A 340 -8.28 -4.38 17.56
C ARG A 340 -8.04 -5.82 17.16
N THR A 341 -7.53 -6.62 18.10
CA THR A 341 -7.31 -8.05 17.95
C THR A 341 -8.08 -8.78 19.03
N LEU A 342 -8.80 -9.85 18.67
CA LEU A 342 -9.44 -10.77 19.61
C LEU A 342 -8.88 -12.19 19.44
N ALA A 343 -8.77 -12.90 20.55
CA ALA A 343 -8.51 -14.34 20.54
C ALA A 343 -9.80 -15.10 20.18
N VAL A 344 -9.68 -16.14 19.36
CA VAL A 344 -10.81 -16.95 18.88
C VAL A 344 -10.49 -18.44 18.92
N THR A 345 -11.51 -19.29 18.83
CA THR A 345 -11.28 -20.73 18.71
C THR A 345 -10.57 -21.08 17.39
N PRO A 346 -9.83 -22.20 17.31
CA PRO A 346 -9.26 -22.67 16.05
C PRO A 346 -10.30 -22.86 14.94
N ALA A 347 -11.51 -23.31 15.27
CA ALA A 347 -12.60 -23.48 14.31
C ALA A 347 -13.03 -22.13 13.71
N THR A 348 -13.30 -21.14 14.57
CA THR A 348 -13.62 -19.75 14.18
C THR A 348 -12.52 -19.16 13.29
N GLY A 349 -11.25 -19.28 13.70
CA GLY A 349 -10.10 -18.76 12.96
C GLY A 349 -9.94 -19.38 11.57
N VAL A 350 -10.13 -20.69 11.45
CA VAL A 350 -10.12 -21.40 10.16
C VAL A 350 -11.26 -20.95 9.26
N GLN A 351 -12.49 -20.80 9.77
CA GLN A 351 -13.62 -20.34 8.96
C GLN A 351 -13.45 -18.88 8.51
N ALA A 352 -13.05 -17.98 9.41
CA ALA A 352 -12.71 -16.60 9.07
C ALA A 352 -11.63 -16.52 7.97
N GLY A 353 -10.56 -17.33 8.08
CA GLY A 353 -9.51 -17.43 7.07
C GLY A 353 -10.01 -17.95 5.72
N ARG A 354 -10.93 -18.93 5.72
CA ARG A 354 -11.60 -19.42 4.50
C ARG A 354 -12.47 -18.34 3.85
N ILE A 355 -13.25 -17.59 4.62
CA ILE A 355 -14.12 -16.50 4.15
C ILE A 355 -13.28 -15.36 3.56
N ALA A 356 -12.28 -14.87 4.30
CA ALA A 356 -11.35 -13.85 3.81
C ALA A 356 -10.63 -14.28 2.52
N ARG A 357 -10.26 -15.56 2.40
CA ARG A 357 -9.68 -16.14 1.17
C ARG A 357 -10.67 -16.18 0.01
N ARG A 358 -11.95 -16.53 0.25
CA ARG A 358 -13.01 -16.51 -0.76
C ARG A 358 -13.26 -15.08 -1.25
N TRP A 359 -13.44 -14.14 -0.33
CA TRP A 359 -13.59 -12.71 -0.63
C TRP A 359 -12.42 -12.18 -1.46
N ALA A 360 -11.18 -12.44 -1.05
CA ALA A 360 -9.99 -11.98 -1.77
C ALA A 360 -9.87 -12.54 -3.19
N ARG A 361 -10.37 -13.76 -3.44
CA ARG A 361 -10.45 -14.35 -4.78
C ARG A 361 -11.55 -13.68 -5.63
N ALA A 362 -12.70 -13.39 -5.03
CA ALA A 362 -13.80 -12.69 -5.70
C ALA A 362 -13.43 -11.27 -6.14
N GLN A 363 -12.51 -10.60 -5.44
CA GLN A 363 -11.96 -9.29 -5.84
C GLN A 363 -11.17 -9.31 -7.17
N GLY A 364 -10.96 -10.47 -7.81
CA GLY A 364 -10.39 -10.58 -9.16
C GLY A 364 -8.94 -10.07 -9.33
N ARG A 365 -8.24 -9.75 -8.22
CA ARG A 365 -6.94 -9.06 -8.27
C ARG A 365 -5.91 -9.87 -9.05
N ALA A 366 -5.22 -9.20 -9.97
CA ALA A 366 -4.21 -9.78 -10.83
C ALA A 366 -2.91 -8.97 -10.78
N GLN A 367 -1.78 -9.65 -10.96
CA GLN A 367 -0.45 -9.09 -10.99
C GLN A 367 0.27 -9.49 -12.28
N GLN A 368 1.21 -8.66 -12.73
CA GLN A 368 2.16 -9.06 -13.76
C GLN A 368 3.25 -9.92 -13.13
N THR A 369 3.57 -11.02 -13.79
CA THR A 369 4.57 -12.01 -13.39
C THR A 369 5.38 -12.41 -14.60
N TRP A 370 6.70 -12.50 -14.44
CA TRP A 370 7.56 -13.12 -15.44
C TRP A 370 7.56 -14.63 -15.21
N LYS A 371 7.28 -15.40 -16.27
CA LYS A 371 7.42 -16.85 -16.27
C LYS A 371 8.64 -17.21 -17.10
N MET A 372 9.60 -17.87 -16.45
CA MET A 372 10.71 -18.52 -17.13
C MET A 372 10.17 -19.61 -18.05
N ARG A 373 10.70 -19.72 -19.27
CA ARG A 373 10.51 -20.84 -20.17
C ARG A 373 11.87 -21.22 -20.73
N VAL A 374 12.15 -22.52 -20.75
CA VAL A 374 13.35 -23.07 -21.38
C VAL A 374 12.92 -23.62 -22.75
N GLU A 375 13.62 -23.20 -23.80
CA GLU A 375 13.48 -23.76 -25.13
C GLU A 375 14.19 -25.11 -25.17
N GLN A 376 13.44 -26.22 -25.18
CA GLN A 376 13.99 -27.56 -24.95
C GLN A 376 15.06 -27.99 -25.96
N SER A 377 14.98 -27.50 -27.20
CA SER A 377 15.94 -27.80 -28.27
C SER A 377 17.26 -27.01 -28.19
N THR A 378 17.30 -25.87 -27.49
CA THR A 378 18.46 -24.95 -27.45
C THR A 378 18.96 -24.64 -26.04
N GLY A 379 18.26 -25.11 -25.01
CA GLY A 379 18.49 -24.72 -23.61
C GLY A 379 18.18 -23.25 -23.30
N ARG A 380 17.80 -22.42 -24.29
CA ARG A 380 17.69 -20.97 -24.11
C ARG A 380 16.55 -20.60 -23.15
N VAL A 381 16.90 -19.85 -22.10
CA VAL A 381 15.95 -19.31 -21.14
C VAL A 381 15.34 -18.03 -21.69
N ARG A 382 14.01 -18.02 -21.89
CA ARG A 382 13.23 -16.85 -22.27
C ARG A 382 12.22 -16.50 -21.17
N TYR A 383 12.10 -15.22 -20.83
CA TYR A 383 11.13 -14.73 -19.83
C TYR A 383 9.88 -14.18 -20.51
N ARG A 384 8.73 -14.83 -20.32
CA ARG A 384 7.44 -14.34 -20.84
C ARG A 384 6.70 -13.53 -19.77
N ARG A 385 6.33 -12.28 -20.08
CA ARG A 385 5.41 -11.49 -19.24
C ARG A 385 4.02 -12.13 -19.29
N SER A 386 3.44 -12.40 -18.12
CA SER A 386 2.17 -13.11 -17.95
C SER A 386 1.36 -12.48 -16.83
N ARG A 387 0.02 -12.47 -16.95
CA ARG A 387 -0.90 -11.98 -15.92
C ARG A 387 -1.36 -13.17 -15.06
N SER A 388 -1.14 -13.11 -13.75
CA SER A 388 -1.55 -14.15 -12.80
C SER A 388 -2.45 -13.57 -11.71
N ARG A 389 -3.38 -14.37 -11.17
CA ARG A 389 -4.22 -13.95 -10.02
C ARG A 389 -3.34 -13.82 -8.77
N VAL A 390 -3.54 -12.74 -8.02
CA VAL A 390 -2.90 -12.54 -6.71
C VAL A 390 -3.54 -13.52 -5.73
N LYS A 391 -2.71 -14.39 -5.12
CA LYS A 391 -3.16 -15.32 -4.08
C LYS A 391 -2.88 -14.70 -2.71
N LEU A 392 -3.95 -14.34 -1.98
CA LEU A 392 -3.88 -13.94 -0.57
C LEU A 392 -4.38 -15.08 0.34
N MET A 393 -4.11 -14.98 1.65
CA MET A 393 -4.50 -15.97 2.66
C MET A 393 -4.00 -17.39 2.33
N THR A 394 -2.79 -17.50 1.78
CA THR A 394 -2.20 -18.76 1.28
C THR A 394 -1.65 -19.67 2.38
N ASN A 395 -1.24 -19.11 3.52
CA ASN A 395 -0.71 -19.87 4.66
C ASN A 395 -1.86 -20.48 5.49
N GLY A 396 -2.57 -21.47 4.94
CA GLY A 396 -3.67 -22.15 5.62
C GLY A 396 -4.87 -21.24 5.95
N GLY A 397 -5.08 -20.16 5.18
CA GLY A 397 -6.10 -19.14 5.49
C GLY A 397 -5.60 -17.99 6.37
N ARG A 398 -4.34 -18.03 6.85
CA ARG A 398 -3.73 -16.93 7.63
C ARG A 398 -3.10 -15.88 6.72
N GLY A 399 -3.08 -14.64 7.21
CA GLY A 399 -2.65 -13.45 6.49
C GLY A 399 -3.56 -12.27 6.77
N TRP A 400 -3.60 -11.30 5.85
CA TRP A 400 -4.50 -10.16 5.93
C TRP A 400 -5.00 -9.75 4.54
N ILE A 401 -6.14 -9.04 4.53
CA ILE A 401 -6.77 -8.47 3.34
C ILE A 401 -7.03 -6.98 3.56
N ALA A 402 -6.77 -6.18 2.52
CA ALA A 402 -7.22 -4.80 2.45
C ALA A 402 -8.66 -4.77 1.93
N VAL A 403 -9.58 -4.26 2.74
CA VAL A 403 -11.01 -4.05 2.47
C VAL A 403 -11.29 -2.55 2.42
N ASN A 404 -12.44 -2.12 1.88
CA ASN A 404 -12.79 -0.69 1.88
C ASN A 404 -13.22 -0.25 3.30
N ASP A 405 -13.95 -1.14 3.98
CA ASP A 405 -14.50 -0.95 5.31
C ASP A 405 -14.25 -2.25 6.10
N GLY A 406 -13.44 -2.15 7.16
CA GLY A 406 -13.13 -3.25 8.08
C GLY A 406 -14.30 -3.63 8.97
N PRO A 407 -14.90 -2.68 9.71
CA PRO A 407 -16.11 -2.91 10.52
C PRO A 407 -17.25 -3.59 9.77
N ALA A 408 -17.61 -3.14 8.56
CA ALA A 408 -18.67 -3.76 7.77
C ALA A 408 -18.31 -5.21 7.36
N PHE A 409 -17.03 -5.47 7.04
CA PHE A 409 -16.55 -6.83 6.77
C PHE A 409 -16.63 -7.72 8.02
N ALA A 410 -16.23 -7.20 9.19
CA ALA A 410 -16.27 -7.91 10.47
C ALA A 410 -17.71 -8.22 10.91
N ALA A 411 -18.63 -7.25 10.83
CA ALA A 411 -20.05 -7.46 11.13
C ALA A 411 -20.71 -8.45 10.16
N GLY A 412 -20.33 -8.44 8.88
CA GLY A 412 -20.78 -9.44 7.91
C GLY A 412 -20.23 -10.85 8.19
N LEU A 413 -18.97 -10.93 8.66
CA LEU A 413 -18.37 -12.18 9.12
C LEU A 413 -19.07 -12.73 10.37
N ALA A 414 -19.34 -11.87 11.36
CA ALA A 414 -20.04 -12.24 12.59
C ALA A 414 -21.38 -12.92 12.30
N ARG A 415 -22.26 -12.27 11.52
CA ARG A 415 -23.56 -12.84 11.11
C ARG A 415 -23.44 -14.18 10.38
N TYR A 416 -22.40 -14.36 9.56
CA TYR A 416 -22.18 -15.63 8.86
C TYR A 416 -21.67 -16.74 9.78
N LEU A 417 -20.85 -16.42 10.79
CA LEU A 417 -20.40 -17.39 11.79
C LEU A 417 -21.57 -17.85 12.67
N ASP A 418 -22.36 -16.90 13.15
CA ASP A 418 -23.56 -17.15 13.95
C ASP A 418 -24.57 -18.08 13.23
N GLN A 419 -24.80 -17.87 11.93
CA GLN A 419 -25.61 -18.75 11.09
C GLN A 419 -25.07 -20.18 10.98
N LEU A 420 -23.74 -20.38 10.97
CA LEU A 420 -23.14 -21.72 10.93
C LEU A 420 -23.35 -22.46 12.25
N ASP A 421 -23.21 -21.76 13.38
CA ASP A 421 -23.37 -22.36 14.70
C ASP A 421 -24.82 -22.81 14.92
N HIS A 422 -25.80 -21.97 14.59
CA HIS A 422 -27.23 -22.32 14.59
C HIS A 422 -27.57 -23.48 13.64
N SER A 423 -27.01 -23.49 12.42
CA SER A 423 -27.21 -24.59 11.45
C SER A 423 -26.65 -25.92 11.95
N SER A 424 -25.63 -25.89 12.82
CA SER A 424 -25.01 -27.08 13.41
C SER A 424 -25.78 -27.62 14.62
N THR A 425 -26.51 -26.75 15.35
CA THR A 425 -27.37 -27.16 16.48
C THR A 425 -28.73 -27.67 16.01
N GLY A 426 -29.27 -27.14 14.91
CA GLY A 426 -30.58 -27.55 14.37
C GLY A 426 -30.70 -28.98 13.84
N THR A 427 -29.63 -29.79 13.85
CA THR A 427 -29.62 -31.17 13.34
C THR A 427 -29.60 -32.24 14.45
N ARG A 428 -29.98 -31.90 15.70
CA ARG A 428 -30.16 -32.89 16.77
C ARG A 428 -31.52 -32.72 17.45
N LEU A 429 -32.18 -33.86 17.66
CA LEU A 429 -33.47 -34.07 18.36
C LEU A 429 -34.76 -33.84 17.54
N SER A 430 -35.02 -34.76 16.62
CA SER A 430 -36.34 -35.41 16.62
C SER A 430 -36.21 -36.73 17.38
N PRO A 431 -36.84 -36.91 18.56
CA PRO A 431 -36.86 -38.21 19.23
C PRO A 431 -37.75 -39.17 18.41
N VAL A 432 -37.19 -40.34 18.07
CA VAL A 432 -37.98 -41.44 17.48
C VAL A 432 -38.91 -41.98 18.56
N SER A 433 -40.21 -41.75 18.43
CA SER A 433 -41.23 -42.40 19.27
C SER A 433 -41.49 -43.84 18.79
N PRO A 434 -41.43 -44.85 19.67
CA PRO A 434 -41.69 -46.23 19.28
C PRO A 434 -43.19 -46.60 19.35
N SER A 435 -43.66 -47.29 18.29
CA SER A 435 -44.71 -48.32 18.28
C SER A 435 -46.13 -48.03 18.83
N ALA A 436 -47.14 -48.17 17.96
CA ALA A 436 -48.43 -48.77 18.30
C ALA A 436 -49.01 -49.62 17.14
N ARG A 437 -49.78 -50.67 17.47
CA ARG A 437 -50.41 -51.68 16.57
C ARG A 437 -51.93 -51.79 16.86
N SER A 438 -52.79 -52.40 16.02
CA SER A 438 -52.52 -53.24 14.83
C SER A 438 -53.39 -52.99 13.58
N PRO A 439 -54.66 -53.48 13.43
CA PRO A 439 -54.99 -54.14 12.16
C PRO A 439 -56.35 -53.80 11.47
N GLU A 440 -56.54 -54.47 10.31
CA GLU A 440 -57.73 -54.69 9.44
C GLU A 440 -57.48 -54.18 7.99
N SER A 441 -57.23 -55.04 6.97
CA SER A 441 -58.15 -55.91 6.20
C SER A 441 -59.23 -55.12 5.42
N ALA A 442 -59.51 -55.32 4.12
CA ALA A 442 -59.00 -56.18 3.04
C ALA A 442 -59.23 -55.42 1.69
N SER A 443 -58.69 -55.70 0.50
CA SER A 443 -58.73 -56.93 -0.32
C SER A 443 -58.31 -56.56 -1.77
N GLY A 444 -58.00 -57.55 -2.62
CA GLY A 444 -58.16 -57.45 -4.09
C GLY A 444 -56.96 -57.00 -4.96
N GLY A 445 -56.60 -57.84 -5.96
CA GLY A 445 -55.92 -57.38 -7.19
C GLY A 445 -54.54 -57.97 -7.53
N ARG A 446 -54.49 -59.21 -8.05
CA ARG A 446 -53.35 -59.68 -8.88
C ARG A 446 -53.47 -59.09 -10.29
N VAL A 447 -52.38 -58.57 -10.86
CA VAL A 447 -51.98 -58.83 -12.27
C VAL A 447 -50.45 -58.80 -12.36
N GLN A 448 -49.84 -59.87 -12.90
CA GLN A 448 -48.48 -59.83 -13.46
C GLN A 448 -48.58 -59.50 -14.95
N VAL A 449 -47.73 -58.60 -15.46
CA VAL A 449 -47.25 -58.66 -16.85
C VAL A 449 -45.79 -58.21 -16.86
N GLU A 450 -44.89 -59.12 -17.20
CA GLU A 450 -43.54 -58.76 -17.64
C GLU A 450 -43.61 -58.13 -19.03
N HIS A 451 -42.77 -57.14 -19.33
CA HIS A 451 -42.23 -57.05 -20.68
C HIS A 451 -40.79 -56.53 -20.68
N ARG A 452 -39.95 -57.28 -21.40
CA ARG A 452 -38.53 -57.01 -21.65
C ARG A 452 -38.36 -56.54 -23.11
N MET A 453 -37.19 -55.97 -23.39
CA MET A 453 -36.72 -55.38 -24.66
C MET A 453 -37.15 -53.91 -24.87
N ARG A 454 -36.28 -53.00 -25.32
CA ARG A 454 -34.89 -53.13 -25.82
C ARG A 454 -33.91 -52.23 -25.07
#